data_AF-A0A354NUF4-F1
#
_entry.id   AF-A0A354NUF4-F1
#
_cell.length_a   1.000
_cell.length_b   1.000
_cell.length_c   1.000
_cell.angle_alpha   90.00
_cell.angle_beta   90.00
_cell.angle_gamma   90.00
#
_symmetry.space_group_name_H-M   'P 1'
#
loop_
_entity.id
_entity.type
_entity.pdbx_description
1 polymer ?
#
loop_
_entity_poly.entity_id
_entity_poly.type
_entity_poly.pdbx_seq_one_letter_code
_entity_poly.pdbx_strand_id
1 'polypeptide(L)'
;MTMSNISLQDRKIGDHAIVMGASIAGLLSARVLSDYFKNVTVIERDKLNDRPENRKGQPQAGHGHGILPSAMAILNRYFPGLGDAVNESGGVMADLGSSFIWYVLGGYRKPFESGLLLTLASRGNLEWQIRRRL
;
A
#
# COMPACT_ATOMS: atom_id res chain seq x y z
N MET A 1 25.93 11.23 -30.70
CA MET A 1 25.51 12.34 -29.81
C MET A 1 24.82 11.70 -28.62
N THR A 2 25.56 11.44 -27.55
CA THR A 2 25.12 10.72 -26.36
C THR A 2 24.21 11.60 -25.51
N MET A 3 22.94 11.21 -25.36
CA MET A 3 22.06 11.79 -24.34
C MET A 3 22.52 11.28 -22.98
N SER A 4 23.18 12.15 -22.23
CA SER A 4 23.50 11.92 -20.82
C SER A 4 22.18 11.82 -20.03
N ASN A 5 21.85 10.61 -19.58
CA ASN A 5 20.89 10.40 -18.50
C ASN A 5 21.42 11.14 -17.26
N ILE A 6 20.87 12.31 -16.97
CA ILE A 6 21.03 12.92 -15.64
C ILE A 6 20.26 12.01 -14.68
N SER A 7 20.99 11.15 -13.98
CA SER A 7 20.46 10.40 -12.84
C SER A 7 19.96 11.40 -11.80
N LEU A 8 18.64 11.50 -11.64
CA LEU A 8 18.02 12.24 -10.53
C LEU A 8 18.27 11.56 -9.17
N GLN A 9 19.01 10.44 -9.13
CA GLN A 9 19.19 9.64 -7.92
C GLN A 9 20.17 10.26 -6.90
N ASP A 10 20.97 11.26 -7.28
CA ASP A 10 22.08 11.74 -6.41
C ASP A 10 21.88 13.13 -5.79
N ARG A 11 20.70 13.76 -5.93
CA ARG A 11 20.42 15.01 -5.19
C ARG A 11 19.30 14.80 -4.20
N LYS A 12 19.71 14.62 -2.93
CA LYS A 12 18.87 15.02 -1.81
C LYS A 12 18.48 16.48 -2.03
N ILE A 13 17.19 16.76 -2.13
CA ILE A 13 16.66 18.11 -2.40
C ILE A 13 16.52 18.94 -1.12
N GLY A 14 16.68 18.30 0.05
CA GLY A 14 16.71 18.93 1.35
C GLY A 14 17.18 17.98 2.46
N ASP A 15 17.43 18.52 3.65
CA ASP A 15 17.92 17.73 4.79
C ASP A 15 16.78 16.98 5.50
N HIS A 16 15.60 17.57 5.62
CA HIS A 16 14.51 17.01 6.43
C HIS A 16 13.14 17.29 5.83
N ALA A 17 12.31 16.25 5.74
CA ALA A 17 10.89 16.36 5.42
C ALA A 17 10.02 15.86 6.59
N ILE A 18 8.83 16.43 6.73
CA ILE A 18 7.84 16.04 7.73
C ILE A 18 6.58 15.57 7.00
N VAL A 19 6.10 14.38 7.37
CA VAL A 19 4.82 13.83 6.90
C VAL A 19 3.83 13.80 8.05
N MET A 20 2.69 14.46 7.87
CA MET A 20 1.62 14.47 8.88
C MET A 20 0.64 13.33 8.59
N GLY A 21 0.65 12.31 9.44
CA GLY A 21 -0.20 11.12 9.40
C GLY A 21 0.54 9.86 8.99
N ALA A 22 0.35 8.77 9.74
CA ALA A 22 0.94 7.45 9.47
C ALA A 22 -0.10 6.48 8.88
N SER A 23 -0.99 6.99 8.02
CA SER A 23 -1.86 6.15 7.20
C SER A 23 -1.10 5.59 5.99
N ILE A 24 -1.70 4.68 5.23
CA ILE A 24 -1.13 4.17 3.96
C ILE A 24 -0.58 5.29 3.08
N ALA A 25 -1.32 6.39 2.89
CA ALA A 25 -0.87 7.51 2.05
C ALA A 25 0.36 8.22 2.64
N GLY A 26 0.37 8.44 3.96
CA GLY A 26 1.49 9.08 4.65
C GLY A 26 2.75 8.21 4.64
N LEU A 27 2.59 6.91 4.88
CA LEU A 27 3.69 5.94 4.83
C LEU A 27 4.28 5.82 3.41
N LEU A 28 3.44 5.81 2.37
CA LEU A 28 3.90 5.83 0.98
C LEU A 28 4.61 7.15 0.64
N SER A 29 4.08 8.28 1.10
CA SER A 29 4.73 9.58 0.94
C SER A 29 6.10 9.58 1.62
N ALA A 30 6.20 9.05 2.83
CA ALA A 30 7.45 8.93 3.57
C ALA A 30 8.47 8.06 2.82
N ARG A 31 8.03 6.91 2.27
CA ARG A 31 8.88 6.05 1.43
C ARG A 31 9.43 6.78 0.21
N VAL A 32 8.60 7.54 -0.49
CA VAL A 32 9.06 8.28 -1.68
C VAL A 32 10.00 9.40 -1.27
N LEU A 33 9.65 10.17 -0.24
CA LEU A 33 10.47 11.27 0.27
C LEU A 33 11.83 10.80 0.79
N SER A 34 11.95 9.56 1.29
CA SER A 34 13.23 9.04 1.77
C SER A 34 14.27 8.88 0.65
N ASP A 35 13.85 8.82 -0.62
CA ASP A 35 14.78 8.88 -1.76
C ASP A 35 15.37 10.30 -1.90
N TYR A 36 14.60 11.35 -1.57
CA TYR A 36 14.95 12.76 -1.83
C TYR A 36 15.39 13.58 -0.60
N PHE A 37 15.16 13.10 0.63
CA PHE A 37 15.56 13.79 1.86
C PHE A 37 16.50 12.91 2.69
N LYS A 38 17.36 13.51 3.52
CA LYS A 38 18.24 12.74 4.43
C LYS A 38 17.44 12.13 5.57
N ASN A 39 16.50 12.89 6.12
CA ASN A 39 15.60 12.44 7.18
C ASN A 39 14.14 12.68 6.77
N VAL A 40 13.27 11.75 7.16
CA VAL A 40 11.81 11.92 7.05
C VAL A 40 11.19 11.59 8.39
N THR A 41 10.47 12.54 8.99
CA THR A 41 9.74 12.32 10.23
C THR A 41 8.26 12.19 9.94
N VAL A 42 7.66 11.07 10.35
CA VAL A 42 6.21 10.87 10.28
C VAL A 42 5.61 11.18 11.65
N ILE A 43 4.64 12.10 11.68
CA ILE A 43 3.93 12.50 12.90
C ILE A 43 2.51 11.94 12.82
N GLU A 44 2.12 11.09 13.77
CA GLU A 44 0.78 10.53 13.87
C GLU A 44 0.17 10.88 15.22
N ARG A 45 -1.12 11.20 15.22
CA ARG A 45 -1.86 11.54 16.43
C ARG A 45 -2.19 10.31 17.25
N ASP A 46 -2.56 9.22 16.59
CA ASP A 46 -2.92 7.98 17.26
C ASP A 46 -1.67 7.18 17.67
N LYS A 47 -1.75 6.41 18.76
CA LYS A 47 -0.67 5.49 19.14
C LYS A 47 -0.52 4.40 18.07
N LEU A 48 0.73 4.10 17.72
CA LEU A 48 1.10 3.02 16.80
C LEU A 48 1.76 1.89 17.59
N ASN A 49 1.03 0.83 17.92
CA ASN A 49 1.64 -0.34 18.53
C ASN A 49 2.36 -1.20 17.47
N ASP A 50 3.33 -2.01 17.88
CA ASP A 50 4.01 -2.94 16.96
C ASP A 50 3.19 -4.21 16.72
N ARG A 51 1.98 -4.02 16.18
CA ARG A 51 1.08 -5.07 15.73
C ARG A 51 0.05 -4.50 14.74
N PRO A 52 -0.57 -5.34 13.90
CA PRO A 52 -1.76 -4.95 13.15
C PRO A 52 -2.89 -4.51 14.07
N GLU A 53 -3.40 -3.29 13.90
CA GLU A 53 -4.54 -2.80 14.68
C GLU A 53 -5.33 -1.71 13.94
N ASN A 54 -6.63 -1.64 14.24
CA ASN A 54 -7.47 -0.53 13.83
C ASN A 54 -7.30 0.62 14.82
N ARG A 55 -7.26 1.86 14.31
CA ARG A 55 -7.02 3.07 15.11
C ARG A 55 -8.15 4.08 14.93
N LYS A 56 -8.36 4.95 15.91
CA LYS A 56 -9.45 5.95 15.92
C LYS A 56 -9.45 6.86 14.69
N GLY A 57 -8.28 7.24 14.20
CA GLY A 57 -8.05 8.05 13.00
C GLY A 57 -8.27 7.30 11.68
N GLN A 58 -8.66 6.03 11.72
CA GLN A 58 -8.95 5.21 10.54
C GLN A 58 -10.42 4.74 10.56
N PRO A 59 -11.39 5.64 10.32
CA PRO A 59 -12.81 5.27 10.36
C PRO A 59 -13.17 4.16 9.36
N GLN A 60 -12.36 4.01 8.29
CA GLN A 60 -12.59 3.01 7.26
C GLN A 60 -11.92 1.67 7.55
N ALA A 61 -11.13 1.51 8.62
CA ALA A 61 -10.32 0.30 8.85
C ALA A 61 -11.14 -0.99 9.03
N GLY A 62 -12.41 -0.88 9.40
CA GLY A 62 -13.33 -2.01 9.50
C GLY A 62 -13.96 -2.45 8.18
N HIS A 63 -13.80 -1.71 7.09
CA HIS A 63 -14.32 -2.11 5.77
C HIS A 63 -13.42 -3.16 5.10
N GLY A 64 -13.97 -3.89 4.14
CA GLY A 64 -13.16 -4.74 3.26
C GLY A 64 -12.19 -3.89 2.45
N HIS A 65 -10.91 -4.25 2.44
CA HIS A 65 -9.92 -3.57 1.60
C HIS A 65 -9.41 -4.53 0.52
N GLY A 66 -9.79 -4.22 -0.71
CA GLY A 66 -9.22 -4.82 -1.91
C GLY A 66 -8.10 -3.94 -2.45
N ILE A 67 -6.89 -4.46 -2.47
CA ILE A 67 -5.74 -3.86 -3.15
C ILE A 67 -5.79 -4.29 -4.60
N LEU A 68 -6.03 -3.33 -5.50
CA LEU A 68 -6.06 -3.57 -6.94
C LEU A 68 -4.70 -4.12 -7.44
N PRO A 69 -4.69 -4.95 -8.49
CA PRO A 69 -3.45 -5.55 -9.02
C PRO A 69 -2.35 -4.51 -9.31
N SER A 70 -2.73 -3.39 -9.93
CA SER A 70 -1.80 -2.29 -10.24
C SER A 70 -1.24 -1.60 -8.99
N ALA A 71 -2.08 -1.41 -7.97
CA ALA A 71 -1.66 -0.86 -6.69
C ALA A 71 -0.71 -1.82 -5.97
N MET A 72 -1.00 -3.13 -5.95
CA MET A 72 -0.13 -4.14 -5.36
C MET A 72 1.23 -4.20 -6.08
N ALA A 73 1.25 -4.10 -7.42
CA ALA A 73 2.49 -4.03 -8.19
C ALA A 73 3.33 -2.80 -7.80
N ILE A 74 2.71 -1.62 -7.64
CA ILE A 74 3.41 -0.41 -7.17
C ILE A 74 3.95 -0.61 -5.75
N LEU A 75 3.12 -1.14 -4.85
CA LEU A 75 3.47 -1.41 -3.47
C LEU A 75 4.68 -2.35 -3.38
N ASN A 76 4.70 -3.45 -4.14
CA ASN A 76 5.82 -4.38 -4.19
C ASN A 76 7.11 -3.76 -4.77
N ARG A 77 7.01 -2.78 -5.68
CA ARG A 77 8.21 -2.05 -6.15
C ARG A 77 8.84 -1.20 -5.05
N TYR A 78 8.02 -0.56 -4.23
CA TYR A 78 8.52 0.25 -3.11
C TYR A 78 8.92 -0.58 -1.89
N PHE A 79 8.24 -1.71 -1.69
CA PHE A 79 8.40 -2.63 -0.58
C PHE A 79 8.47 -4.08 -1.11
N PRO A 80 9.65 -4.53 -1.56
CA PRO A 80 9.81 -5.90 -2.05
C PRO A 80 9.32 -6.95 -1.04
N GLY A 81 8.55 -7.93 -1.53
CA GLY A 81 7.96 -9.00 -0.71
C GLY A 81 6.75 -8.58 0.15
N LEU A 82 6.20 -7.38 -0.05
CA LEU A 82 5.02 -6.93 0.69
C LEU A 82 3.78 -7.77 0.41
N GLY A 83 3.53 -8.13 -0.86
CA GLY A 83 2.41 -8.98 -1.25
C GLY A 83 2.44 -10.33 -0.57
N ASP A 84 3.59 -11.00 -0.60
CA ASP A 84 3.79 -12.30 0.06
C ASP A 84 3.58 -12.20 1.57
N ALA A 85 4.16 -11.18 2.22
CA ALA A 85 3.99 -10.99 3.64
C ALA A 85 2.55 -10.67 4.04
N VAL A 86 1.80 -9.96 3.20
CA VAL A 86 0.37 -9.72 3.43
C VAL A 86 -0.42 -11.03 3.32
N ASN A 87 -0.10 -11.86 2.34
CA ASN A 87 -0.74 -13.17 2.14
C ASN A 87 -0.42 -14.14 3.30
N GLU A 88 0.84 -14.25 3.69
CA GLU A 88 1.30 -15.07 4.83
C GLU A 88 0.66 -14.66 6.16
N SER A 89 0.36 -13.38 6.33
CA SER A 89 -0.32 -12.87 7.53
C SER A 89 -1.85 -12.88 7.43
N GLY A 90 -2.43 -13.68 6.53
CA GLY A 90 -3.87 -13.90 6.40
C GLY A 90 -4.59 -13.05 5.35
N GLY A 91 -3.86 -12.34 4.50
CA GLY A 91 -4.41 -11.77 3.27
C GLY A 91 -4.78 -12.88 2.28
N VAL A 92 -5.73 -12.60 1.39
CA VAL A 92 -6.23 -13.55 0.41
C VAL A 92 -6.10 -12.96 -0.99
N MET A 93 -5.48 -13.71 -1.90
CA MET A 93 -5.48 -13.36 -3.32
C MET A 93 -6.70 -13.98 -4.00
N ALA A 94 -7.49 -13.16 -4.70
CA ALA A 94 -8.74 -13.56 -5.32
C ALA A 94 -8.84 -13.00 -6.75
N ASP A 95 -9.24 -13.82 -7.71
CA ASP A 95 -9.50 -13.36 -9.07
C ASP A 95 -10.81 -12.57 -9.12
N LEU A 96 -10.78 -11.35 -9.66
CA LEU A 96 -11.96 -10.48 -9.69
C LEU A 96 -13.14 -11.09 -10.45
N GLY A 97 -12.90 -11.88 -11.50
CA GLY A 97 -13.93 -12.44 -12.34
C GLY A 97 -14.51 -13.76 -11.81
N SER A 98 -13.69 -14.62 -11.20
CA SER A 98 -14.12 -15.95 -10.76
C SER A 98 -14.42 -16.04 -9.26
N SER A 99 -13.86 -15.15 -8.43
CA SER A 99 -13.98 -15.20 -6.97
C SER A 99 -15.07 -14.28 -6.39
N PHE A 100 -15.73 -13.46 -7.21
CA PHE A 100 -16.73 -12.49 -6.78
C PHE A 100 -18.07 -12.68 -7.49
N ILE A 101 -19.16 -12.42 -6.76
CA ILE A 101 -20.50 -12.33 -7.33
C ILE A 101 -20.77 -10.86 -7.67
N TRP A 102 -20.78 -10.54 -8.96
CA TRP A 102 -21.07 -9.19 -9.43
C TRP A 102 -22.54 -9.03 -9.78
N TYR A 103 -23.23 -8.14 -9.06
CA TYR A 103 -24.55 -7.64 -9.45
C TYR A 103 -24.43 -6.19 -9.90
N VAL A 104 -24.56 -5.96 -11.20
CA VAL A 104 -24.31 -4.65 -11.82
C VAL A 104 -25.44 -4.38 -12.80
N LEU A 105 -25.99 -3.17 -12.81
CA LEU A 105 -27.05 -2.75 -13.74
C LEU A 105 -28.24 -3.74 -13.82
N GLY A 106 -28.71 -4.23 -12.67
CA GLY A 106 -29.91 -5.07 -12.59
C GLY A 106 -29.70 -6.56 -12.93
N GLY A 107 -28.46 -7.05 -12.97
CA GLY A 107 -28.21 -8.45 -13.25
C GLY A 107 -26.88 -8.98 -12.73
N TYR A 108 -26.85 -10.30 -12.49
CA TYR A 108 -25.64 -11.03 -12.15
C TYR A 108 -24.74 -11.21 -13.39
N ARG A 109 -23.44 -11.07 -13.20
CA ARG A 109 -22.45 -11.31 -14.25
C ARG A 109 -21.96 -12.75 -14.17
N LYS A 110 -21.77 -13.38 -15.33
CA LYS A 110 -21.24 -14.74 -15.44
C LYS A 110 -19.79 -14.73 -14.95
N PRO A 111 -19.41 -15.61 -13.99
CA PRO A 111 -18.03 -15.75 -13.57
C PRO A 111 -17.11 -16.13 -14.74
N PHE A 112 -15.89 -15.62 -14.74
CA PHE A 112 -14.85 -15.93 -15.72
C PHE A 112 -13.46 -15.72 -15.10
N GLU A 113 -12.45 -16.43 -15.59
CA GLU A 113 -11.06 -16.18 -15.16
C GLU A 113 -10.58 -14.87 -15.77
N SER A 114 -10.47 -13.83 -14.95
CA SER A 114 -10.06 -12.50 -15.41
C SER A 114 -8.55 -12.33 -15.49
N GLY A 115 -7.80 -13.10 -14.70
CA GLY A 115 -6.37 -12.90 -14.45
C GLY A 115 -6.07 -11.66 -13.60
N LEU A 116 -7.10 -10.92 -13.17
CA LEU A 116 -6.96 -9.71 -12.36
C LEU A 116 -7.04 -10.09 -10.89
N LEU A 117 -5.87 -10.41 -10.32
CA LEU A 117 -5.73 -10.87 -8.94
C LEU A 117 -5.78 -9.69 -7.96
N LEU A 118 -6.88 -9.58 -7.24
CA LEU A 118 -7.08 -8.65 -6.14
C LEU A 118 -6.48 -9.25 -4.86
N THR A 119 -5.73 -8.47 -4.09
CA THR A 119 -5.37 -8.87 -2.72
C THR A 119 -6.39 -8.30 -1.75
N LEU A 120 -7.07 -9.16 -1.00
CA LEU A 120 -7.96 -8.82 0.10
C LEU A 120 -7.17 -8.89 1.42
N ALA A 121 -7.13 -7.82 2.19
CA ALA A 121 -6.47 -7.80 3.49
C ALA A 121 -7.15 -6.82 4.44
N SER A 122 -6.94 -6.99 5.76
CA SER A 122 -7.33 -5.93 6.70
C SER A 122 -6.40 -4.73 6.54
N ARG A 123 -6.95 -3.52 6.68
CA ARG A 123 -6.16 -2.28 6.61
C ARG A 123 -5.06 -2.23 7.67
N GLY A 124 -5.39 -2.64 8.90
CA GLY A 124 -4.42 -2.70 9.99
C GLY A 124 -3.23 -3.60 9.67
N ASN A 125 -3.46 -4.74 9.01
CA ASN A 125 -2.38 -5.62 8.56
C ASN A 125 -1.53 -4.98 7.45
N LEU A 126 -2.16 -4.48 6.38
CA LEU A 126 -1.44 -3.85 5.27
C LEU A 126 -0.59 -2.65 5.76
N GLU A 127 -1.18 -1.77 6.57
CA GLU A 127 -0.50 -0.60 7.10
C GLU A 127 0.67 -0.96 8.02
N TRP A 128 0.48 -1.96 8.90
CA TRP A 128 1.57 -2.46 9.75
C TRP A 128 2.71 -3.05 8.94
N GLN A 129 2.41 -3.86 7.91
CA GLN A 129 3.41 -4.45 7.01
C GLN A 129 4.19 -3.36 6.25
N ILE A 130 3.53 -2.29 5.82
CA ILE A 130 4.21 -1.14 5.19
C ILE A 130 5.09 -0.42 6.22
N ARG A 131 4.54 -0.09 7.39
CA ARG A 131 5.25 0.71 8.41
C ARG A 131 6.54 0.06 8.89
N ARG A 132 6.56 -1.27 9.07
CA ARG A 132 7.76 -2.01 9.52
C ARG A 132 8.88 -2.13 8.46
N ARG A 133 8.65 -1.60 7.26
CA ARG A 133 9.60 -1.60 6.13
C ARG A 133 10.10 -0.20 5.78
N LEU A 134 9.72 0.81 6.57
CA LEU A 134 10.22 2.18 6.49
C LEU A 134 11.38 2.41 7.44
#